data_AF-G9WIK1-F1
#
_entry.id   AF-G9WIK1-F1
#
_cell.length_a   1.000
_cell.length_b   1.000
_cell.length_c   1.000
_cell.angle_alpha   90.00
_cell.angle_beta   90.00
_cell.angle_gamma   90.00
#
_symmetry.space_group_name_H-M   'P 1'
#
loop_
_entity.id
_entity.type
_entity.pdbx_description
1 polymer ?
#
loop_
_entity_poly.entity_id
_entity_poly.type
_entity_poly.pdbx_seq_one_letter_code
_entity_poly.pdbx_strand_id
1 'polypeptide(L)'
;MNFTRVADNTFLINQEGQFAAGSLTDLTLHRHQGQAELALAKTDDSYETQGVFQSDAFKTPAFSQLLMSWNGQTPQSTYLELQARVKVGDQWSAWLSWGKWGTTIASASVTNDADPLAFVDTDTLIVRHDARADQVQIRALLHSDHTTLTPTLQLICFSVLTDEQKHDHDGGMSLNKDISTPAYAQLVRDPKLAPNICSPTTITMAMNRMGGNLLVEETAYQDYDYVYQGFGNWAFNMALAGSYGFQAYAEFTTIDGLKKEIAAGYPVGVSVQYTNDPNDKTLPYLENAYGPTHGHLLLVRGFQTIDDTEYVLVNDPFAASNQQAAKRYLLSQFQNAWSTHMAYIIHENKPALIADRTKRQQAFLRPTDEKNTFALYLGQHRLAFPADFAAASDPLRIKSGSLAYSLTADPEDQDLAGQHFYYTHATKSGNVYLDLTEIKKQAAGKKSRLTLYVMAALDKTYIAEMPIV
;
A
#
# COMPACT_ATOMS: atom_id res chain seq x y z
N MET A 1 7.28 -10.55 -27.65
CA MET A 1 7.54 -11.15 -26.32
C MET A 1 6.28 -10.99 -25.51
N ASN A 2 5.89 -11.99 -24.72
CA ASN A 2 4.64 -11.99 -23.96
C ASN A 2 4.72 -11.17 -22.65
N PHE A 3 5.84 -10.48 -22.41
CA PHE A 3 6.09 -9.65 -21.23
C PHE A 3 7.16 -8.58 -21.51
N THR A 4 7.28 -7.62 -20.58
CA THR A 4 8.39 -6.66 -20.49
C THR A 4 9.25 -7.04 -19.29
N ARG A 5 10.55 -7.28 -19.50
CA ARG A 5 11.52 -7.45 -18.40
C ARG A 5 11.99 -6.07 -17.97
N VAL A 6 11.68 -5.66 -16.74
CA VAL A 6 12.00 -4.31 -16.22
C VAL A 6 13.19 -4.30 -15.27
N ALA A 7 13.50 -5.46 -14.68
CA ALA A 7 14.71 -5.73 -13.93
C ALA A 7 15.11 -7.19 -14.17
N ASP A 8 16.27 -7.62 -13.64
CA ASP A 8 16.81 -8.95 -13.96
C ASP A 8 15.82 -10.08 -13.65
N ASN A 9 15.03 -9.97 -12.59
CA ASN A 9 14.09 -11.01 -12.20
C ASN A 9 12.63 -10.52 -12.08
N THR A 10 12.29 -9.38 -12.71
CA THR A 10 10.96 -8.76 -12.65
C THR A 10 10.32 -8.65 -14.04
N PHE A 11 9.08 -9.09 -14.14
CA PHE A 11 8.35 -9.29 -15.39
C PHE A 11 6.97 -8.61 -15.33
N LEU A 12 6.63 -7.85 -16.36
CA LEU A 12 5.34 -7.15 -16.48
C LEU A 12 4.50 -7.65 -17.65
N ILE A 13 3.20 -7.78 -17.42
CA ILE A 13 2.13 -7.85 -18.42
C ILE A 13 1.34 -6.54 -18.31
N ASN A 14 1.61 -5.60 -19.20
CA ASN A 14 1.01 -4.25 -19.18
C ASN A 14 0.77 -3.64 -20.58
N GLN A 15 1.02 -4.41 -21.64
CA GLN A 15 0.78 -4.00 -23.02
C GLN A 15 -0.29 -4.86 -23.68
N GLU A 16 -0.99 -4.30 -24.66
CA GLU A 16 -2.07 -4.98 -25.38
C GLU A 16 -1.63 -6.32 -25.97
N GLY A 17 -0.48 -6.33 -26.66
CA GLY A 17 0.05 -7.56 -27.27
C GLY A 17 0.41 -8.66 -26.25
N GLN A 18 0.64 -8.29 -24.99
CA GLN A 18 0.95 -9.24 -23.91
C GLN A 18 -0.33 -9.83 -23.33
N PHE A 19 -1.36 -9.01 -23.10
CA PHE A 19 -2.68 -9.50 -22.74
C PHE A 19 -3.31 -10.35 -23.85
N ALA A 20 -3.18 -9.93 -25.12
CA ALA A 20 -3.71 -10.65 -26.26
C ALA A 20 -2.98 -11.98 -26.56
N ALA A 21 -1.77 -12.18 -26.03
CA ALA A 21 -1.05 -13.44 -26.16
C ALA A 21 -1.59 -14.53 -25.21
N GLY A 22 -2.29 -14.15 -24.14
CA GLY A 22 -2.97 -15.11 -23.26
C GLY A 22 -4.38 -15.46 -23.74
N SER A 23 -5.00 -16.43 -23.09
CA SER A 23 -6.41 -16.75 -23.29
C SER A 23 -7.31 -15.84 -22.47
N LEU A 24 -8.36 -15.31 -23.11
CA LEU A 24 -9.38 -14.47 -22.50
C LEU A 24 -10.73 -15.22 -22.55
N THR A 25 -11.37 -15.38 -21.40
CA THR A 25 -12.73 -15.91 -21.27
C THR A 25 -13.60 -14.84 -20.63
N ASP A 26 -14.68 -14.43 -21.30
CA ASP A 26 -15.62 -13.41 -20.80
C ASP A 26 -14.95 -12.08 -20.41
N LEU A 27 -13.84 -11.76 -21.09
CA LEU A 27 -13.09 -10.51 -20.95
C LEU A 27 -12.98 -9.80 -22.30
N THR A 28 -12.97 -8.48 -22.26
CA THR A 28 -12.63 -7.64 -23.40
C THR A 28 -11.38 -6.83 -23.09
N LEU A 29 -10.49 -6.74 -24.07
CA LEU A 29 -9.29 -5.90 -24.01
C LEU A 29 -9.61 -4.51 -24.57
N HIS A 30 -9.51 -3.50 -23.72
CA HIS A 30 -9.75 -2.11 -24.06
C HIS A 30 -8.44 -1.32 -24.10
N ARG A 31 -8.50 -0.19 -24.82
CA ARG A 31 -7.50 0.87 -24.71
C ARG A 31 -8.14 2.06 -24.02
N HIS A 32 -7.77 2.30 -22.77
CA HIS A 32 -8.14 3.53 -22.08
C HIS A 32 -6.92 4.46 -22.05
N GLN A 33 -7.02 5.56 -22.78
CA GLN A 33 -5.99 6.60 -22.84
C GLN A 33 -4.57 6.11 -23.17
N GLY A 34 -4.47 5.17 -24.10
CA GLY A 34 -3.20 4.61 -24.55
C GLY A 34 -2.64 3.49 -23.67
N GLN A 35 -3.30 3.16 -22.55
CA GLN A 35 -2.98 1.98 -21.74
C GLN A 35 -3.95 0.84 -22.06
N ALA A 36 -3.40 -0.37 -22.17
CA ALA A 36 -4.19 -1.58 -22.32
C ALA A 36 -4.81 -1.96 -20.97
N GLU A 37 -6.09 -2.33 -20.97
CA GLU A 37 -6.78 -2.82 -19.78
C GLU A 37 -7.77 -3.92 -20.12
N LEU A 38 -7.85 -4.93 -19.26
CA LEU A 38 -8.88 -5.95 -19.33
C LEU A 38 -10.09 -5.51 -18.51
N ALA A 39 -11.29 -5.72 -19.04
CA ALA A 39 -12.56 -5.58 -18.34
C ALA A 39 -13.45 -6.79 -18.62
N LEU A 40 -14.49 -6.99 -17.82
CA LEU A 40 -15.51 -8.00 -18.11
C LEU A 40 -16.15 -7.71 -19.48
N ALA A 41 -16.40 -8.77 -20.25
CA ALA A 41 -17.15 -8.65 -21.50
C ALA A 41 -18.56 -8.09 -21.21
N LYS A 42 -19.14 -7.43 -22.21
CA LYS A 42 -20.42 -6.74 -22.07
C LYS A 42 -21.39 -7.20 -23.17
N THR A 43 -22.56 -7.69 -22.77
CA THR A 43 -23.64 -8.18 -23.64
C THR A 43 -24.93 -7.42 -23.32
N ASP A 44 -25.60 -6.83 -24.32
CA ASP A 44 -26.89 -6.11 -24.18
C ASP A 44 -26.96 -5.17 -22.95
N ASP A 45 -25.93 -4.35 -22.81
CA ASP A 45 -25.73 -3.39 -21.72
C ASP A 45 -25.38 -3.93 -20.32
N SER A 46 -25.22 -5.25 -20.18
CA SER A 46 -24.80 -5.89 -18.92
C SER A 46 -23.40 -6.48 -19.04
N TYR A 47 -22.56 -6.24 -18.04
CA TYR A 47 -21.28 -6.93 -17.90
C TYR A 47 -21.51 -8.39 -17.47
N GLU A 48 -20.68 -9.30 -17.98
CA GLU A 48 -20.58 -10.66 -17.47
C GLU A 48 -20.21 -10.63 -15.98
N THR A 49 -20.66 -11.62 -15.21
CA THR A 49 -20.39 -11.66 -13.75
C THR A 49 -18.93 -12.00 -13.45
N GLN A 50 -18.30 -12.81 -14.30
CA GLN A 50 -16.94 -13.29 -14.11
C GLN A 50 -16.20 -13.35 -15.44
N GLY A 51 -14.91 -13.09 -15.42
CA GLY A 51 -14.02 -13.27 -16.56
C GLY A 51 -12.64 -13.72 -16.12
N VAL A 52 -11.92 -14.39 -17.02
CA VAL A 52 -10.64 -15.02 -16.72
C VAL A 52 -9.63 -14.67 -17.81
N PHE A 53 -8.49 -14.11 -17.39
CA PHE A 53 -7.28 -14.05 -18.20
C PHE A 53 -6.33 -15.14 -17.74
N GLN A 54 -5.75 -15.88 -18.67
CA GLN A 54 -4.68 -16.83 -18.39
C GLN A 54 -3.54 -16.62 -19.38
N SER A 55 -2.35 -16.36 -18.85
CA SER A 55 -1.12 -16.21 -19.63
C SER A 55 -0.60 -17.54 -20.18
N ASP A 56 0.28 -17.48 -21.18
CA ASP A 56 1.17 -18.60 -21.49
C ASP A 56 2.14 -18.90 -20.35
N ALA A 57 2.73 -20.10 -20.32
CA ALA A 57 3.81 -20.41 -19.40
C ALA A 57 5.07 -19.61 -19.74
N PHE A 58 5.63 -18.92 -18.75
CA PHE A 58 6.86 -18.14 -18.85
C PHE A 58 8.04 -18.95 -18.32
N LYS A 59 9.17 -18.93 -19.04
CA LYS A 59 10.45 -19.39 -18.50
C LYS A 59 11.08 -18.28 -17.69
N THR A 60 11.63 -18.63 -16.53
CA THR A 60 12.36 -17.74 -15.63
C THR A 60 13.71 -18.35 -15.30
N PRO A 61 14.66 -17.57 -14.73
CA PRO A 61 15.74 -18.17 -13.96
C PRO A 61 15.19 -19.05 -12.84
N ALA A 62 16.00 -20.00 -12.36
CA ALA A 62 15.62 -20.87 -11.25
C ALA A 62 15.41 -20.04 -9.97
N PHE A 63 14.27 -20.23 -9.31
CA PHE A 63 13.87 -19.40 -8.17
C PHE A 63 13.24 -20.20 -7.04
N SER A 64 13.26 -19.59 -5.86
CA SER A 64 12.71 -20.18 -4.63
C SER A 64 11.48 -19.44 -4.09
N GLN A 65 11.33 -18.16 -4.47
CA GLN A 65 10.17 -17.36 -4.07
C GLN A 65 9.67 -16.53 -5.26
N LEU A 66 8.38 -16.21 -5.24
CA LEU A 66 7.75 -15.34 -6.23
C LEU A 66 6.85 -14.32 -5.53
N LEU A 67 7.05 -13.06 -5.87
CA LEU A 67 6.12 -11.97 -5.58
C LEU A 67 5.21 -11.76 -6.77
N MET A 68 3.94 -11.44 -6.51
CA MET A 68 2.99 -11.00 -7.52
C MET A 68 2.24 -9.76 -7.05
N SER A 69 2.04 -8.82 -7.95
CA SER A 69 1.26 -7.61 -7.72
C SER A 69 0.55 -7.19 -9.00
N TRP A 70 -0.42 -6.29 -8.90
CA TRP A 70 -1.22 -5.84 -10.03
C TRP A 70 -1.65 -4.40 -9.87
N ASN A 71 -1.99 -3.75 -10.97
CA ASN A 71 -2.71 -2.46 -10.95
C ASN A 71 -4.07 -2.66 -11.60
N GLY A 72 -5.10 -2.22 -10.90
CA GLY A 72 -6.50 -2.44 -11.26
C GLY A 72 -7.41 -1.36 -10.69
N GLN A 73 -8.61 -1.22 -11.27
CA GLN A 73 -9.71 -0.48 -10.65
C GLN A 73 -10.80 -1.45 -10.26
N THR A 74 -11.34 -1.28 -9.05
CA THR A 74 -12.43 -2.11 -8.54
C THR A 74 -13.55 -1.21 -8.04
N PRO A 75 -14.46 -0.76 -8.93
CA PRO A 75 -15.67 -0.07 -8.52
C PRO A 75 -16.49 -0.88 -7.49
N GLN A 76 -17.54 -0.25 -6.95
CA GLN A 76 -18.39 -0.86 -5.94
C GLN A 76 -18.80 -2.31 -6.29
N SER A 77 -18.69 -3.21 -5.32
CA SER A 77 -19.01 -4.65 -5.41
C SER A 77 -18.32 -5.39 -6.58
N THR A 78 -17.12 -4.97 -6.94
CA THR A 78 -16.23 -5.68 -7.87
C THR A 78 -14.92 -6.05 -7.18
N TYR A 79 -14.24 -7.07 -7.69
CA TYR A 79 -12.91 -7.45 -7.19
C TYR A 79 -12.06 -8.13 -8.27
N LEU A 80 -10.76 -8.19 -7.98
CA LEU A 80 -9.77 -8.96 -8.70
C LEU A 80 -9.27 -10.11 -7.80
N GLU A 81 -8.98 -11.25 -8.40
CA GLU A 81 -8.23 -12.33 -7.74
C GLU A 81 -7.13 -12.80 -8.70
N LEU A 82 -5.88 -12.74 -8.25
CA LEU A 82 -4.74 -13.21 -9.02
C LEU A 82 -4.20 -14.51 -8.47
N GLN A 83 -3.80 -15.37 -9.39
CA GLN A 83 -3.33 -16.71 -9.11
C GLN A 83 -2.11 -17.03 -9.96
N ALA A 84 -1.21 -17.81 -9.42
CA ALA A 84 -0.06 -18.34 -10.14
C ALA A 84 0.09 -19.83 -9.91
N ARG A 85 0.68 -20.51 -10.88
CA ARG A 85 1.27 -21.84 -10.67
C ARG A 85 2.70 -21.83 -11.16
N VAL A 86 3.52 -22.66 -10.54
CA VAL A 86 4.95 -22.75 -10.83
C VAL A 86 5.32 -24.16 -11.23
N LYS A 87 6.34 -24.31 -12.08
CA LYS A 87 6.85 -25.61 -12.50
C LYS A 87 8.12 -25.95 -11.72
N VAL A 88 8.11 -27.07 -11.01
CA VAL A 88 9.26 -27.62 -10.27
C VAL A 88 9.65 -28.95 -10.91
N GLY A 89 10.81 -28.99 -11.55
CA GLY A 89 11.19 -30.11 -12.42
C GLY A 89 10.17 -30.29 -13.55
N ASP A 90 9.54 -31.46 -13.63
CA ASP A 90 8.52 -31.77 -14.64
C ASP A 90 7.07 -31.58 -14.17
N GLN A 91 6.86 -31.15 -12.92
CA GLN A 91 5.54 -31.04 -12.33
C GLN A 91 5.11 -29.58 -12.14
N TRP A 92 3.85 -29.29 -12.43
CA TRP A 92 3.22 -28.01 -12.11
C TRP A 92 2.55 -28.10 -10.74
N SER A 93 2.66 -27.04 -9.95
CA SER A 93 1.80 -26.84 -8.79
C SER A 93 0.34 -26.67 -9.23
N ALA A 94 -0.58 -26.79 -8.27
CA ALA A 94 -1.92 -26.23 -8.38
C ALA A 94 -1.85 -24.70 -8.63
N TRP A 95 -2.98 -24.14 -9.04
CA TRP A 95 -3.17 -22.69 -9.04
C TRP A 95 -3.28 -22.19 -7.60
N LEU A 96 -2.30 -21.41 -7.17
CA LEU A 96 -2.22 -20.79 -5.85
C LEU A 96 -2.69 -19.34 -5.96
N SER A 97 -3.51 -18.89 -5.00
CA SER A 97 -4.18 -17.59 -5.05
C SER A 97 -3.57 -16.59 -4.08
N TRP A 98 -3.59 -15.31 -4.45
CA TRP A 98 -3.28 -14.17 -3.59
C TRP A 98 -4.52 -13.63 -2.88
N GLY A 99 -5.66 -14.28 -3.07
CA GLY A 99 -6.93 -13.89 -2.50
C GLY A 99 -7.67 -12.81 -3.28
N LYS A 100 -8.80 -12.38 -2.72
CA LYS A 100 -9.71 -11.43 -3.35
C LYS A 100 -9.36 -10.03 -2.90
N TRP A 101 -9.18 -9.15 -3.86
CA TRP A 101 -8.82 -7.76 -3.61
C TRP A 101 -9.77 -6.81 -4.31
N GLY A 102 -10.21 -5.79 -3.58
CA GLY A 102 -10.94 -4.67 -4.13
C GLY A 102 -11.15 -3.57 -3.10
N THR A 103 -11.22 -2.35 -3.60
CA THR A 103 -11.27 -1.12 -2.81
C THR A 103 -12.59 -0.86 -2.10
N THR A 104 -13.60 -1.68 -2.36
CA THR A 104 -14.94 -1.57 -1.75
C THR A 104 -15.40 -2.90 -1.13
N ILE A 105 -14.49 -3.86 -0.99
CA ILE A 105 -14.76 -5.16 -0.37
C ILE A 105 -13.75 -5.39 0.75
N ALA A 106 -14.07 -6.28 1.68
CA ALA A 106 -13.11 -6.74 2.67
C ALA A 106 -12.05 -7.61 1.97
N SER A 107 -11.00 -6.96 1.46
CA SER A 107 -9.90 -7.63 0.77
C SER A 107 -9.25 -8.65 1.70
N ALA A 108 -9.02 -9.84 1.19
CA ALA A 108 -8.61 -10.98 2.00
C ALA A 108 -7.65 -11.83 1.19
N SER A 109 -6.42 -11.96 1.69
CA SER A 109 -5.50 -13.00 1.20
C SER A 109 -6.05 -14.39 1.52
N VAL A 110 -5.38 -15.41 1.02
CA VAL A 110 -5.70 -16.79 1.36
C VAL A 110 -4.50 -17.48 1.97
N THR A 111 -4.77 -18.32 2.97
CA THR A 111 -3.80 -19.29 3.45
C THR A 111 -4.14 -20.62 2.79
N ASN A 112 -3.27 -21.08 1.90
CA ASN A 112 -3.39 -22.41 1.29
C ASN A 112 -2.01 -23.04 1.13
N ASP A 113 -1.76 -24.06 1.95
CA ASP A 113 -0.50 -24.76 2.04
C ASP A 113 -0.61 -26.24 1.61
N ALA A 114 -1.73 -26.63 0.99
CA ALA A 114 -2.01 -28.03 0.66
C ALA A 114 -1.18 -28.59 -0.51
N ASP A 115 -0.66 -27.72 -1.40
CA ASP A 115 0.10 -28.16 -2.57
C ASP A 115 1.51 -28.65 -2.18
N PRO A 116 1.97 -29.79 -2.73
CA PRO A 116 3.25 -30.39 -2.34
C PRO A 116 4.49 -29.70 -2.92
N LEU A 117 4.33 -28.85 -3.94
CA LEU A 117 5.44 -28.18 -4.63
C LEU A 117 5.66 -26.75 -4.14
N ALA A 118 4.58 -26.02 -3.86
CA ALA A 118 4.65 -24.63 -3.43
C ALA A 118 3.45 -24.24 -2.55
N PHE A 119 3.55 -23.13 -1.84
CA PHE A 119 2.43 -22.52 -1.11
C PHE A 119 2.54 -21.00 -1.17
N VAL A 120 1.46 -20.28 -0.86
CA VAL A 120 1.47 -18.82 -0.70
C VAL A 120 1.42 -18.49 0.79
N ASP A 121 2.44 -17.80 1.27
CA ASP A 121 2.48 -17.21 2.60
C ASP A 121 2.03 -15.76 2.50
N THR A 122 0.72 -15.54 2.73
CA THR A 122 0.02 -14.25 2.58
C THR A 122 0.06 -13.67 1.16
N ASP A 123 1.25 -13.26 0.68
CA ASP A 123 1.50 -12.60 -0.60
C ASP A 123 2.80 -13.05 -1.29
N THR A 124 3.49 -14.03 -0.71
CA THR A 124 4.75 -14.55 -1.25
C THR A 124 4.59 -16.04 -1.53
N LEU A 125 4.76 -16.45 -2.78
CA LEU A 125 4.80 -17.87 -3.11
C LEU A 125 6.16 -18.43 -2.76
N ILE A 126 6.19 -19.50 -1.98
CA ILE A 126 7.40 -20.21 -1.55
C ILE A 126 7.43 -21.60 -2.19
N VAL A 127 8.52 -21.90 -2.90
CA VAL A 127 8.79 -23.25 -3.41
C VAL A 127 9.30 -24.12 -2.26
N ARG A 128 8.70 -25.31 -2.09
CA ARG A 128 8.99 -26.19 -0.95
C ARG A 128 10.28 -27.00 -1.12
N HIS A 129 10.73 -27.59 -0.01
CA HIS A 129 11.80 -28.60 0.05
C HIS A 129 13.14 -28.13 -0.54
N ASP A 130 13.42 -26.82 -0.44
CA ASP A 130 14.58 -26.18 -1.06
C ASP A 130 14.70 -26.43 -2.57
N ALA A 131 13.61 -26.82 -3.23
CA ALA A 131 13.56 -26.99 -4.68
C ALA A 131 13.56 -25.63 -5.38
N ARG A 132 13.71 -25.65 -6.70
CA ARG A 132 13.60 -24.45 -7.54
C ARG A 132 12.55 -24.66 -8.60
N ALA A 133 11.73 -23.62 -8.79
CA ALA A 133 10.89 -23.52 -9.96
C ALA A 133 11.62 -22.77 -11.07
N ASP A 134 11.28 -23.05 -12.33
CA ASP A 134 11.89 -22.42 -13.51
C ASP A 134 10.86 -21.91 -14.53
N GLN A 135 9.57 -22.10 -14.23
CA GLN A 135 8.48 -21.55 -15.01
C GLN A 135 7.35 -21.06 -14.11
N VAL A 136 6.64 -20.05 -14.61
CA VAL A 136 5.49 -19.44 -13.97
C VAL A 136 4.36 -19.37 -15.00
N GLN A 137 3.12 -19.61 -14.56
CA GLN A 137 1.94 -19.24 -15.33
C GLN A 137 0.99 -18.48 -14.42
N ILE A 138 0.40 -17.41 -14.94
CA ILE A 138 -0.48 -16.50 -14.21
C ILE A 138 -1.91 -16.59 -14.74
N ARG A 139 -2.86 -16.49 -13.82
CA ARG A 139 -4.29 -16.39 -14.06
C ARG A 139 -4.86 -15.24 -13.26
N ALA A 140 -5.64 -14.37 -13.89
CA ALA A 140 -6.36 -13.28 -13.24
C ALA A 140 -7.87 -13.49 -13.43
N LEU A 141 -8.62 -13.38 -12.34
CA LEU A 141 -10.07 -13.48 -12.29
C LEU A 141 -10.62 -12.08 -12.01
N LEU A 142 -11.55 -11.64 -12.85
CA LEU A 142 -12.33 -10.42 -12.66
C LEU A 142 -13.74 -10.84 -12.23
N HIS A 143 -14.31 -10.15 -11.24
CA HIS A 143 -15.67 -10.42 -10.77
C HIS A 143 -16.46 -9.13 -10.53
N SER A 144 -17.74 -9.14 -10.90
CA SER A 144 -18.68 -8.07 -10.58
C SER A 144 -20.02 -8.62 -10.08
N ASP A 145 -20.46 -8.13 -8.91
CA ASP A 145 -21.84 -8.33 -8.44
C ASP A 145 -22.81 -7.25 -8.97
N HIS A 146 -22.34 -6.39 -9.89
CA HIS A 146 -23.13 -5.36 -10.56
C HIS A 146 -23.19 -5.58 -12.08
N THR A 147 -24.36 -5.38 -12.66
CA THR A 147 -24.54 -5.53 -14.12
C THR A 147 -23.96 -4.35 -14.92
N THR A 148 -23.75 -3.18 -14.30
CA THR A 148 -23.32 -1.95 -14.99
C THR A 148 -21.92 -1.47 -14.63
N LEU A 149 -21.26 -2.14 -13.67
CA LEU A 149 -19.89 -1.84 -13.25
C LEU A 149 -19.00 -3.04 -13.54
N THR A 150 -17.73 -2.78 -13.85
CA THR A 150 -16.74 -3.80 -14.14
C THR A 150 -15.42 -3.45 -13.46
N PRO A 151 -14.71 -4.41 -12.83
CA PRO A 151 -13.34 -4.19 -12.45
C PRO A 151 -12.47 -4.13 -13.71
N THR A 152 -11.35 -3.43 -13.63
CA THR A 152 -10.37 -3.39 -14.72
C THR A 152 -8.99 -3.80 -14.21
N LEU A 153 -8.19 -4.39 -15.11
CA LEU A 153 -6.83 -4.84 -14.83
C LEU A 153 -5.88 -4.26 -15.88
N GLN A 154 -4.96 -3.39 -15.45
CA GLN A 154 -4.04 -2.68 -16.34
C GLN A 154 -2.61 -3.21 -16.31
N LEU A 155 -2.20 -3.87 -15.23
CA LEU A 155 -0.85 -4.39 -15.06
C LEU A 155 -0.86 -5.62 -14.18
N ILE A 156 -0.08 -6.62 -14.55
CA ILE A 156 0.34 -7.71 -13.68
C ILE A 156 1.87 -7.67 -13.62
N CYS A 157 2.43 -7.70 -12.41
CA CYS A 157 3.85 -7.88 -12.17
C CYS A 157 4.07 -9.20 -11.44
N PHE A 158 5.10 -9.94 -11.83
CA PHE A 158 5.70 -10.92 -10.94
C PHE A 158 7.22 -10.75 -10.90
N SER A 159 7.81 -11.04 -9.75
CA SER A 159 9.25 -11.01 -9.52
C SER A 159 9.69 -12.28 -8.83
N VAL A 160 10.84 -12.83 -9.21
CA VAL A 160 11.33 -14.12 -8.70
C VAL A 160 12.65 -13.97 -7.94
N LEU A 161 12.75 -14.61 -6.78
CA LEU A 161 13.97 -14.60 -5.97
C LEU A 161 14.88 -15.77 -6.36
N THR A 162 15.96 -15.45 -7.07
CA THR A 162 17.00 -16.39 -7.48
C THR A 162 18.07 -16.54 -6.40
N ASP A 163 18.85 -17.62 -6.45
CA ASP A 163 19.95 -17.83 -5.50
C ASP A 163 21.07 -16.79 -5.68
N GLU A 164 21.33 -16.33 -6.90
CA GLU A 164 22.30 -15.26 -7.16
C GLU A 164 21.89 -13.99 -6.40
N GLN A 165 20.63 -13.59 -6.51
CA GLN A 165 20.13 -12.38 -5.90
C GLN A 165 20.10 -12.44 -4.36
N LYS A 166 19.86 -13.62 -3.77
CA LYS A 166 19.92 -13.83 -2.32
C LYS A 166 21.32 -13.61 -1.72
N HIS A 167 22.36 -13.85 -2.52
CA HIS A 167 23.75 -13.70 -2.09
C HIS A 167 24.40 -12.43 -2.64
N ASP A 168 23.67 -11.66 -3.46
CA ASP A 168 24.14 -10.39 -3.99
C ASP A 168 24.01 -9.31 -2.91
N HIS A 169 25.09 -9.18 -2.14
CA HIS A 169 25.19 -8.14 -1.12
C HIS A 169 25.83 -6.87 -1.66
N ASP A 170 26.51 -6.88 -2.81
CA ASP A 170 27.41 -5.81 -3.22
C ASP A 170 26.88 -5.06 -4.46
N GLY A 171 26.42 -3.83 -4.24
CA GLY A 171 26.13 -2.90 -5.34
C GLY A 171 27.40 -2.24 -5.86
N GLY A 172 27.65 -2.32 -7.18
CA GLY A 172 28.80 -1.67 -7.82
C GLY A 172 28.55 -0.21 -8.22
N MET A 173 27.29 0.23 -8.20
CA MET A 173 26.90 1.59 -8.54
C MET A 173 27.14 2.51 -7.34
N SER A 174 27.86 3.62 -7.51
CA SER A 174 27.89 4.70 -6.50
C SER A 174 26.86 5.78 -6.84
N LEU A 175 26.22 6.36 -5.82
CA LEU A 175 25.23 7.42 -6.01
C LEU A 175 25.25 8.42 -4.86
N ASN A 176 25.28 9.70 -5.19
CA ASN A 176 25.13 10.83 -4.26
C ASN A 176 23.91 11.65 -4.66
N LYS A 177 22.73 11.24 -4.18
CA LYS A 177 21.46 11.87 -4.52
C LYS A 177 20.47 11.70 -3.38
N ASP A 178 19.77 12.78 -3.07
CA ASP A 178 18.67 12.82 -2.13
C ASP A 178 17.42 13.36 -2.84
N ILE A 179 16.37 12.57 -2.91
CA ILE A 179 15.09 12.99 -3.46
C ILE A 179 14.26 13.55 -2.31
N SER A 180 13.99 14.86 -2.33
CA SER A 180 13.06 15.51 -1.41
C SER A 180 11.75 14.74 -1.36
N THR A 181 11.38 14.16 -0.22
CA THR A 181 10.22 13.26 -0.07
C THR A 181 9.58 13.53 1.28
N PRO A 182 8.24 13.66 1.38
CA PRO A 182 7.59 13.89 2.66
C PRO A 182 7.87 12.74 3.62
N ALA A 183 8.04 13.06 4.90
CA ALA A 183 8.41 12.12 5.93
C ALA A 183 7.28 12.05 6.98
N TYR A 184 6.67 10.88 7.11
CA TYR A 184 5.57 10.66 8.05
C TYR A 184 5.98 9.64 9.10
N ALA A 185 5.78 9.97 10.37
CA ALA A 185 5.88 9.02 11.46
C ALA A 185 4.54 8.30 11.66
N GLN A 186 4.58 6.98 11.89
CA GLN A 186 3.40 6.19 12.23
C GLN A 186 2.96 6.39 13.68
N LEU A 187 3.89 6.68 14.60
CA LEU A 187 3.59 6.75 16.04
C LEU A 187 2.77 7.98 16.45
N VAL A 188 2.69 8.98 15.58
CA VAL A 188 1.87 10.19 15.79
C VAL A 188 0.48 10.10 15.12
N ARG A 189 0.18 8.95 14.51
CA ARG A 189 -1.11 8.68 13.84
C ARG A 189 -2.15 8.18 14.83
N ASP A 190 -3.31 7.74 14.31
CA ASP A 190 -4.37 7.17 15.15
C ASP A 190 -3.77 6.07 16.03
N PRO A 191 -3.81 6.20 17.38
CA PRO A 191 -3.14 5.26 18.28
C PRO A 191 -3.51 3.79 18.08
N LYS A 192 -4.69 3.49 17.51
CA LYS A 192 -5.08 2.10 17.22
C LYS A 192 -4.44 1.54 15.95
N LEU A 193 -4.06 2.41 15.01
CA LEU A 193 -3.41 2.04 13.75
C LEU A 193 -1.88 2.10 13.90
N ALA A 194 -1.39 3.10 14.64
CA ALA A 194 0.01 3.46 14.82
C ALA A 194 0.98 2.27 15.01
N PRO A 195 0.66 1.19 15.75
CA PRO A 195 1.59 0.07 15.91
C PRO A 195 1.94 -0.66 14.61
N ASN A 196 1.02 -0.75 13.63
CA ASN A 196 1.11 -1.73 12.54
C ASN A 196 1.00 -1.13 11.13
N ILE A 197 1.05 0.19 10.97
CA ILE A 197 0.83 0.89 9.69
C ILE A 197 2.10 1.35 8.96
N CYS A 198 3.25 0.69 9.17
CA CYS A 198 4.51 1.05 8.50
C CYS A 198 4.40 0.98 6.97
N SER A 199 3.73 -0.05 6.43
CA SER A 199 3.52 -0.24 4.99
C SER A 199 2.62 0.84 4.35
N PRO A 200 1.38 1.08 4.83
CA PRO A 200 0.54 2.16 4.31
C PRO A 200 1.17 3.54 4.51
N THR A 201 1.93 3.77 5.58
CA THR A 201 2.69 5.02 5.75
C THR A 201 3.77 5.17 4.67
N THR A 202 4.49 4.09 4.36
CA THR A 202 5.54 4.05 3.32
C THR A 202 4.98 4.36 1.94
N ILE A 203 3.90 3.69 1.51
CA ILE A 203 3.31 3.95 0.19
C ILE A 203 2.63 5.33 0.13
N THR A 204 2.10 5.86 1.24
CA THR A 204 1.55 7.23 1.29
C THR A 204 2.64 8.27 1.05
N MET A 205 3.83 8.12 1.65
CA MET A 205 4.97 9.01 1.40
C MET A 205 5.38 9.00 -0.08
N ALA A 206 5.48 7.81 -0.68
CA ALA A 206 5.84 7.66 -2.09
C ALA A 206 4.78 8.25 -3.05
N MET A 207 3.50 7.99 -2.80
CA MET A 207 2.40 8.53 -3.61
C MET A 207 2.26 10.06 -3.47
N ASN A 208 2.32 10.61 -2.25
CA ASN A 208 2.23 12.06 -2.05
C ASN A 208 3.42 12.81 -2.66
N ARG A 209 4.62 12.20 -2.65
CA ARG A 209 5.78 12.73 -3.38
C ARG A 209 5.51 12.93 -4.87
N MET A 210 4.70 12.07 -5.46
CA MET A 210 4.36 12.09 -6.87
C MET A 210 3.04 12.84 -7.14
N GLY A 211 2.63 13.74 -6.24
CA GLY A 211 1.45 14.59 -6.41
C GLY A 211 0.16 13.99 -5.87
N GLY A 212 0.23 12.88 -5.13
CA GLY A 212 -0.88 12.40 -4.32
C GLY A 212 -1.27 13.40 -3.22
N ASN A 213 -2.51 13.31 -2.74
CA ASN A 213 -3.02 14.08 -1.61
C ASN A 213 -3.77 13.15 -0.65
N LEU A 214 -3.08 12.11 -0.19
CA LEU A 214 -3.61 11.02 0.64
C LEU A 214 -3.26 11.24 2.11
N LEU A 215 -4.16 10.89 3.02
CA LEU A 215 -3.87 10.74 4.44
C LEU A 215 -3.39 9.33 4.74
N VAL A 216 -2.56 9.16 5.77
CA VAL A 216 -2.02 7.85 6.15
C VAL A 216 -3.16 6.91 6.58
N GLU A 217 -4.15 7.40 7.32
CA GLU A 217 -5.31 6.63 7.78
C GLU A 217 -6.20 6.21 6.61
N GLU A 218 -6.38 7.05 5.59
CA GLU A 218 -7.12 6.70 4.37
C GLU A 218 -6.46 5.50 3.68
N THR A 219 -5.15 5.56 3.50
CA THR A 219 -4.38 4.46 2.90
C THR A 219 -4.46 3.21 3.77
N ALA A 220 -4.26 3.32 5.08
CA ALA A 220 -4.27 2.18 6.00
C ALA A 220 -5.62 1.44 5.98
N TYR A 221 -6.74 2.16 6.04
CA TYR A 221 -8.07 1.52 6.01
C TYR A 221 -8.40 0.81 4.71
N GLN A 222 -7.81 1.24 3.60
CA GLN A 222 -8.02 0.64 2.28
C GLN A 222 -7.07 -0.53 2.01
N ASP A 223 -5.98 -0.63 2.75
CA ASP A 223 -4.92 -1.62 2.57
C ASP A 223 -5.02 -2.84 3.52
N TYR A 224 -5.95 -2.79 4.48
CA TYR A 224 -6.07 -3.84 5.49
C TYR A 224 -6.51 -5.19 4.88
N ASP A 225 -5.69 -6.22 5.09
CA ASP A 225 -6.00 -7.59 4.73
C ASP A 225 -6.75 -8.26 5.89
N TYR A 226 -7.99 -8.67 5.63
CA TYR A 226 -8.89 -9.20 6.66
C TYR A 226 -8.59 -10.65 7.07
N VAL A 227 -7.82 -11.40 6.28
CA VAL A 227 -7.39 -12.76 6.64
C VAL A 227 -6.04 -12.73 7.33
N TYR A 228 -5.07 -11.97 6.79
CA TYR A 228 -3.79 -11.73 7.44
C TYR A 228 -3.93 -10.91 8.73
N GLN A 229 -4.99 -10.10 8.83
CA GLN A 229 -5.27 -9.20 9.95
C GLN A 229 -4.19 -8.13 10.14
N GLY A 230 -3.68 -7.59 9.04
CA GLY A 230 -2.61 -6.61 9.06
C GLY A 230 -2.50 -5.80 7.77
N PHE A 231 -1.56 -4.88 7.76
CA PHE A 231 -1.31 -3.95 6.64
C PHE A 231 -0.03 -4.32 5.85
N GLY A 232 0.59 -5.45 6.19
CA GLY A 232 1.87 -5.88 5.64
C GLY A 232 1.79 -6.65 4.33
N ASN A 233 0.62 -6.73 3.69
CA ASN A 233 0.44 -7.43 2.42
C ASN A 233 0.97 -6.57 1.26
N TRP A 234 2.16 -6.92 0.77
CA TRP A 234 2.92 -6.26 -0.28
C TRP A 234 2.16 -6.19 -1.60
N ALA A 235 1.45 -7.27 -1.95
CA ALA A 235 0.64 -7.31 -3.17
C ALA A 235 -0.53 -6.31 -3.10
N PHE A 236 -1.22 -6.26 -1.96
CA PHE A 236 -2.36 -5.37 -1.74
C PHE A 236 -1.93 -3.90 -1.67
N ASN A 237 -0.78 -3.59 -1.08
CA ASN A 237 -0.20 -2.24 -1.07
C ASN A 237 0.03 -1.71 -2.49
N MET A 238 0.58 -2.56 -3.36
CA MET A 238 0.84 -2.19 -4.75
C MET A 238 -0.46 -2.08 -5.55
N ALA A 239 -1.42 -2.99 -5.33
CA ALA A 239 -2.75 -2.88 -5.93
C ALA A 239 -3.48 -1.61 -5.51
N LEU A 240 -3.36 -1.21 -4.23
CA LEU A 240 -3.91 0.04 -3.72
C LEU A 240 -3.25 1.25 -4.40
N ALA A 241 -1.92 1.31 -4.46
CA ALA A 241 -1.24 2.38 -5.20
C ALA A 241 -1.65 2.42 -6.68
N GLY A 242 -1.75 1.24 -7.32
CA GLY A 242 -2.28 1.06 -8.67
C GLY A 242 -3.67 1.65 -8.88
N SER A 243 -4.56 1.45 -7.92
CA SER A 243 -5.92 1.98 -7.97
C SER A 243 -6.02 3.49 -7.76
N TYR A 244 -4.95 4.13 -7.28
CA TYR A 244 -4.81 5.60 -7.30
C TYR A 244 -4.17 6.14 -8.58
N GLY A 245 -3.94 5.29 -9.58
CA GLY A 245 -3.42 5.67 -10.90
C GLY A 245 -1.91 5.62 -11.05
N PHE A 246 -1.19 5.23 -10.01
CA PHE A 246 0.26 5.03 -10.06
C PHE A 246 0.59 3.72 -10.77
N GLN A 247 1.71 3.66 -11.49
CA GLN A 247 2.27 2.38 -11.88
C GLN A 247 3.04 1.81 -10.68
N ALA A 248 2.44 0.85 -9.98
CA ALA A 248 3.01 0.24 -8.79
C ALA A 248 3.23 -1.27 -8.97
N TYR A 249 4.28 -1.80 -8.35
CA TYR A 249 4.55 -3.23 -8.23
C TYR A 249 5.60 -3.55 -7.17
N ALA A 250 5.56 -4.77 -6.64
CA ALA A 250 6.57 -5.29 -5.72
C ALA A 250 7.58 -6.13 -6.51
N GLU A 251 8.86 -6.03 -6.14
CA GLU A 251 9.92 -6.84 -6.73
C GLU A 251 10.99 -7.26 -5.74
N PHE A 252 11.76 -8.29 -6.12
CA PHE A 252 13.07 -8.53 -5.53
C PHE A 252 14.13 -7.74 -6.30
N THR A 253 14.95 -6.96 -5.60
CA THR A 253 15.96 -6.08 -6.21
C THR A 253 17.24 -6.01 -5.38
N THR A 254 18.22 -5.26 -5.84
CA THR A 254 19.54 -5.12 -5.19
C THR A 254 19.78 -3.67 -4.81
N ILE A 255 20.87 -3.37 -4.10
CA ILE A 255 21.25 -1.98 -3.80
C ILE A 255 21.43 -1.16 -5.09
N ASP A 256 21.98 -1.76 -6.14
CA ASP A 256 22.08 -1.12 -7.46
C ASP A 256 20.70 -0.89 -8.08
N GLY A 257 19.75 -1.81 -7.87
CA GLY A 257 18.34 -1.62 -8.22
C GLY A 257 17.74 -0.39 -7.52
N LEU A 258 17.91 -0.28 -6.20
CA LEU A 258 17.48 0.91 -5.45
C LEU A 258 18.15 2.18 -5.98
N LYS A 259 19.47 2.16 -6.19
CA LYS A 259 20.23 3.32 -6.70
C LYS A 259 19.74 3.73 -8.11
N LYS A 260 19.35 2.78 -8.98
CA LYS A 260 18.75 3.09 -10.29
C LYS A 260 17.42 3.83 -10.17
N GLU A 261 16.53 3.40 -9.29
CA GLU A 261 15.25 4.08 -9.02
C GLU A 261 15.47 5.49 -8.45
N ILE A 262 16.37 5.63 -7.46
CA ILE A 262 16.74 6.94 -6.90
C ILE A 262 17.35 7.83 -8.00
N ALA A 263 18.21 7.29 -8.86
CA ALA A 263 18.77 8.02 -9.99
C ALA A 263 17.68 8.50 -10.96
N ALA A 264 16.64 7.69 -11.20
CA ALA A 264 15.47 8.06 -11.99
C ALA A 264 14.52 9.06 -11.29
N GLY A 265 14.66 9.25 -9.96
CA GLY A 265 13.88 10.21 -9.20
C GLY A 265 12.71 9.62 -8.42
N TYR A 266 12.64 8.29 -8.30
CA TYR A 266 11.59 7.57 -7.58
C TYR A 266 12.11 7.06 -6.23
N PRO A 267 11.47 7.40 -5.10
CA PRO A 267 11.78 6.76 -3.83
C PRO A 267 11.26 5.31 -3.83
N VAL A 268 11.88 4.45 -3.04
CA VAL A 268 11.61 3.00 -3.05
C VAL A 268 11.26 2.51 -1.66
N GLY A 269 10.11 1.86 -1.49
CA GLY A 269 9.74 1.21 -0.23
C GLY A 269 10.50 -0.10 -0.08
N VAL A 270 10.91 -0.48 1.13
CA VAL A 270 11.67 -1.72 1.38
C VAL A 270 11.23 -2.37 2.68
N SER A 271 11.30 -3.72 2.75
CA SER A 271 10.99 -4.47 3.97
C SER A 271 12.26 -4.89 4.71
N VAL A 272 12.43 -4.36 5.91
CA VAL A 272 13.62 -4.54 6.74
C VAL A 272 13.27 -5.16 8.08
N GLN A 273 14.28 -5.73 8.73
CA GLN A 273 14.25 -6.17 10.12
C GLN A 273 15.56 -5.74 10.79
N TYR A 274 15.50 -5.21 12.01
CA TYR A 274 16.68 -4.68 12.67
C TYR A 274 16.48 -4.48 14.16
N THR A 275 17.58 -4.24 14.85
CA THR A 275 17.64 -3.83 16.25
C THR A 275 18.60 -2.66 16.41
N ASN A 276 18.29 -1.75 17.34
CA ASN A 276 19.20 -0.67 17.72
C ASN A 276 20.04 -1.02 18.96
N ASP A 277 19.95 -2.25 19.47
CA ASP A 277 20.83 -2.78 20.51
C ASP A 277 21.98 -3.58 19.86
N PRO A 278 23.25 -3.13 19.97
CA PRO A 278 24.40 -3.85 19.40
C PRO A 278 24.65 -5.22 20.04
N ASN A 279 24.03 -5.51 21.19
CA ASN A 279 24.17 -6.79 21.90
C ASN A 279 23.15 -7.83 21.47
N ASP A 280 22.06 -7.44 20.81
CA ASP A 280 21.08 -8.36 20.26
C ASP A 280 21.71 -9.19 19.13
N LYS A 281 21.48 -10.49 19.16
CA LYS A 281 22.02 -11.48 18.20
C LYS A 281 20.94 -12.13 17.34
N THR A 282 19.70 -11.73 17.53
CA THR A 282 18.53 -12.26 16.80
C THR A 282 18.20 -11.43 15.56
N LEU A 283 18.50 -10.12 15.59
CA LEU A 283 18.24 -9.18 14.50
C LEU A 283 19.51 -8.44 14.09
N PRO A 284 19.61 -8.00 12.81
CA PRO A 284 20.71 -7.16 12.34
C PRO A 284 20.79 -5.82 13.09
N TYR A 285 21.98 -5.45 13.53
CA TYR A 285 22.20 -4.15 14.18
C TYR A 285 22.13 -3.01 13.16
N LEU A 286 21.34 -1.97 13.49
CA LEU A 286 21.19 -0.75 12.70
C LEU A 286 21.33 0.48 13.61
N GLU A 287 22.45 1.20 13.47
CA GLU A 287 22.70 2.41 14.25
C GLU A 287 21.70 3.52 13.88
N ASN A 288 21.31 4.34 14.87
CA ASN A 288 20.35 5.45 14.74
C ASN A 288 18.89 5.05 14.47
N ALA A 289 18.59 3.75 14.37
CA ALA A 289 17.22 3.25 14.36
C ALA A 289 16.50 3.59 15.67
N TYR A 290 15.20 3.86 15.60
CA TYR A 290 14.40 4.28 16.75
C TYR A 290 14.22 3.17 17.80
N GLY A 291 14.05 1.92 17.36
CA GLY A 291 13.87 0.74 18.19
C GLY A 291 13.99 -0.55 17.36
N PRO A 292 13.82 -1.74 17.96
CA PRO A 292 13.86 -3.00 17.24
C PRO A 292 12.56 -3.32 16.49
N THR A 293 12.67 -4.11 15.43
CA THR A 293 11.53 -4.65 14.66
C THR A 293 11.90 -5.95 13.94
N HIS A 294 10.95 -6.89 13.93
CA HIS A 294 11.07 -8.18 13.22
C HIS A 294 10.56 -8.12 11.77
N GLY A 295 9.99 -6.98 11.37
CA GLY A 295 9.45 -6.75 10.05
C GLY A 295 8.88 -5.33 9.99
N HIS A 296 9.43 -4.51 9.10
CA HIS A 296 9.10 -3.09 9.02
C HIS A 296 9.26 -2.58 7.60
N LEU A 297 8.40 -1.66 7.20
CA LEU A 297 8.47 -1.00 5.90
C LEU A 297 8.97 0.44 6.11
N LEU A 298 9.95 0.84 5.32
CA LEU A 298 10.44 2.21 5.26
C LEU A 298 10.71 2.65 3.82
N LEU A 299 10.89 3.96 3.60
CA LEU A 299 11.08 4.53 2.27
C LEU A 299 12.52 5.00 2.06
N VAL A 300 13.25 4.37 1.14
CA VAL A 300 14.56 4.85 0.66
C VAL A 300 14.33 6.03 -0.28
N ARG A 301 15.00 7.16 0.00
CA ARG A 301 14.90 8.39 -0.80
C ARG A 301 16.24 8.86 -1.36
N GLY A 302 17.34 8.22 -0.96
CA GLY A 302 18.64 8.67 -1.40
C GLY A 302 19.81 7.84 -0.92
N PHE A 303 20.98 8.21 -1.43
CA PHE A 303 22.28 7.70 -1.03
C PHE A 303 23.26 8.87 -0.93
N GLN A 304 24.20 8.77 0.00
CA GLN A 304 25.22 9.78 0.23
C GLN A 304 26.54 9.13 0.65
N THR A 305 27.66 9.64 0.15
CA THR A 305 29.01 9.28 0.56
C THR A 305 29.60 10.41 1.39
N ILE A 306 30.13 10.10 2.57
CA ILE A 306 30.85 11.03 3.45
C ILE A 306 32.13 10.33 3.88
N ASP A 307 33.30 10.94 3.65
CA ASP A 307 34.61 10.40 4.01
C ASP A 307 34.76 8.91 3.61
N ASP A 308 34.51 8.62 2.33
CA ASP A 308 34.52 7.27 1.71
C ASP A 308 33.53 6.26 2.31
N THR A 309 32.62 6.71 3.18
CA THR A 309 31.58 5.89 3.79
C THR A 309 30.23 6.16 3.12
N GLU A 310 29.62 5.11 2.55
CA GLU A 310 28.28 5.20 1.97
C GLU A 310 27.18 5.04 3.02
N TYR A 311 26.16 5.89 2.89
CA TYR A 311 24.96 5.89 3.69
C TYR A 311 23.73 5.81 2.79
N VAL A 312 22.71 5.10 3.26
CA VAL A 312 21.36 5.19 2.71
C VAL A 312 20.58 6.28 3.46
N LEU A 313 19.83 7.07 2.71
CA LEU A 313 18.94 8.10 3.23
C LEU A 313 17.51 7.58 3.15
N VAL A 314 16.80 7.59 4.28
CA VAL A 314 15.46 7.02 4.37
C VAL A 314 14.49 7.98 5.06
N ASN A 315 13.20 7.76 4.80
CA ASN A 315 12.11 8.18 5.67
C ASN A 315 11.55 6.91 6.34
N ASP A 316 11.84 6.75 7.63
CA ASP A 316 11.48 5.62 8.47
C ASP A 316 10.20 5.96 9.27
N PRO A 317 9.06 5.31 8.98
CA PRO A 317 7.82 5.54 9.71
C PRO A 317 7.91 5.30 11.21
N PHE A 318 8.81 4.42 11.67
CA PHE A 318 8.96 4.11 13.08
C PHE A 318 9.79 5.18 13.77
N ALA A 319 9.16 6.33 14.01
CA ALA A 319 9.76 7.50 14.63
C ALA A 319 8.77 8.21 15.55
N ALA A 320 9.28 8.98 16.52
CA ALA A 320 8.45 9.72 17.47
C ALA A 320 7.75 10.96 16.89
N SER A 321 8.16 11.43 15.70
CA SER A 321 7.59 12.61 15.01
C SER A 321 7.98 12.61 13.53
N ASN A 322 7.23 13.33 12.69
CA ASN A 322 7.51 13.47 11.25
C ASN A 322 8.95 14.00 11.01
N GLN A 323 9.41 14.95 11.82
CA GLN A 323 10.76 15.53 11.72
C GLN A 323 11.87 14.51 12.04
N GLN A 324 11.56 13.49 12.84
CA GLN A 324 12.50 12.43 13.18
C GLN A 324 12.40 11.20 12.27
N ALA A 325 11.42 11.16 11.36
CA ALA A 325 11.26 10.05 10.40
C ALA A 325 12.37 10.07 9.33
N ALA A 326 12.90 11.23 8.96
CA ALA A 326 14.07 11.29 8.09
C ALA A 326 15.32 10.78 8.82
N LYS A 327 15.90 9.69 8.33
CA LYS A 327 17.08 9.04 8.92
C LYS A 327 18.19 8.85 7.88
N ARG A 328 19.38 8.58 8.40
CA ARG A 328 20.55 8.17 7.63
C ARG A 328 21.15 6.94 8.30
N TYR A 329 21.30 5.87 7.53
CA TYR A 329 21.86 4.61 8.01
C TYR A 329 23.13 4.26 7.24
N LEU A 330 24.09 3.63 7.92
CA LEU A 330 25.28 3.09 7.26
C LEU A 330 24.83 2.03 6.24
N LEU A 331 25.28 2.13 4.99
CA LEU A 331 24.79 1.25 3.92
C LEU A 331 25.04 -0.23 4.24
N SER A 332 26.19 -0.57 4.82
CA SER A 332 26.54 -1.94 5.20
C SER A 332 25.65 -2.52 6.31
N GLN A 333 25.20 -1.70 7.27
CA GLN A 333 24.23 -2.14 8.27
C GLN A 333 22.84 -2.31 7.66
N PHE A 334 22.44 -1.37 6.80
CA PHE A 334 21.17 -1.42 6.11
C PHE A 334 21.06 -2.66 5.19
N GLN A 335 22.11 -3.02 4.46
CA GLN A 335 22.16 -4.23 3.63
C GLN A 335 21.84 -5.49 4.44
N ASN A 336 22.38 -5.61 5.66
CA ASN A 336 22.07 -6.72 6.55
C ASN A 336 20.62 -6.68 7.05
N ALA A 337 20.08 -5.47 7.32
CA ALA A 337 18.70 -5.29 7.74
C ALA A 337 17.68 -5.56 6.62
N TRP A 338 18.07 -5.38 5.35
CA TRP A 338 17.24 -5.59 4.16
C TRP A 338 17.48 -6.96 3.50
N SER A 339 17.45 -8.04 4.30
CA SER A 339 17.70 -9.39 3.80
C SER A 339 16.59 -9.97 2.92
N THR A 340 15.43 -9.31 2.87
CA THR A 340 14.27 -9.76 2.05
C THR A 340 14.47 -9.47 0.57
N HIS A 341 15.33 -8.50 0.22
CA HIS A 341 15.46 -7.92 -1.12
C HIS A 341 14.15 -7.34 -1.69
N MET A 342 13.07 -7.31 -0.91
CA MET A 342 11.76 -6.85 -1.36
C MET A 342 11.74 -5.33 -1.44
N ALA A 343 11.27 -4.82 -2.57
CA ALA A 343 11.07 -3.42 -2.83
C ALA A 343 9.68 -3.11 -3.39
N TYR A 344 9.10 -2.00 -2.95
CA TYR A 344 7.94 -1.36 -3.56
C TYR A 344 8.40 -0.35 -4.59
N ILE A 345 8.06 -0.59 -5.85
CA ILE A 345 8.32 0.32 -6.96
C ILE A 345 7.01 1.04 -7.25
N ILE A 346 7.02 2.37 -7.10
CA ILE A 346 5.87 3.22 -7.41
C ILE A 346 6.37 4.35 -8.30
N HIS A 347 5.95 4.32 -9.56
CA HIS A 347 6.30 5.29 -10.59
C HIS A 347 5.17 6.29 -10.83
N GLU A 348 5.44 7.29 -11.68
CA GLU A 348 4.56 8.42 -11.92
C GLU A 348 3.11 8.03 -12.18
N ASN A 349 2.24 8.93 -11.70
CA ASN A 349 0.81 8.80 -11.85
C ASN A 349 0.38 9.08 -13.30
N LYS A 350 -0.54 8.28 -13.82
CA LYS A 350 -1.28 8.63 -15.03
C LYS A 350 -2.60 9.32 -14.63
N PRO A 351 -2.73 10.66 -14.81
CA PRO A 351 -3.75 11.51 -14.16
C PRO A 351 -5.21 11.08 -14.30
N ALA A 352 -5.54 10.30 -15.32
CA ALA A 352 -6.92 10.00 -15.68
C ALA A 352 -7.63 8.97 -14.81
N LEU A 353 -6.91 8.27 -13.93
CA LEU A 353 -7.49 7.25 -13.04
C LEU A 353 -7.74 7.77 -11.62
N ILE A 354 -7.24 8.96 -11.28
CA ILE A 354 -7.17 9.48 -9.89
C ILE A 354 -8.49 10.10 -9.42
N ALA A 355 -9.25 10.72 -10.32
CA ALA A 355 -10.06 11.89 -10.00
C ALA A 355 -11.17 11.71 -8.94
N ASP A 356 -11.66 10.48 -8.69
CA ASP A 356 -12.71 10.26 -7.69
C ASP A 356 -12.21 9.72 -6.34
N ARG A 357 -11.05 9.04 -6.27
CA ARG A 357 -10.65 8.31 -5.04
C ARG A 357 -9.95 9.17 -3.99
N THR A 358 -9.31 10.27 -4.38
CA THR A 358 -8.76 11.25 -3.41
C THR A 358 -9.79 12.31 -3.01
N LYS A 359 -10.99 12.27 -3.60
CA LYS A 359 -12.01 13.29 -3.40
C LYS A 359 -12.77 13.05 -2.10
N ARG A 360 -12.39 13.81 -1.07
CA ARG A 360 -13.10 13.87 0.21
C ARG A 360 -14.46 14.55 0.01
N GLN A 361 -15.50 14.01 0.63
CA GLN A 361 -16.86 14.55 0.55
C GLN A 361 -17.07 15.64 1.60
N GLN A 362 -17.60 16.78 1.18
CA GLN A 362 -17.93 17.86 2.11
C GLN A 362 -19.20 17.53 2.88
N ALA A 363 -19.05 17.40 4.20
CA ALA A 363 -20.11 17.25 5.18
C ALA A 363 -20.20 18.50 6.08
N PHE A 364 -21.20 18.51 6.96
CA PHE A 364 -21.49 19.61 7.88
C PHE A 364 -21.68 19.09 9.30
N LEU A 365 -21.06 19.76 10.26
CA LEU A 365 -21.29 19.53 11.69
C LEU A 365 -22.47 20.39 12.17
N ARG A 366 -23.37 19.78 12.92
CA ARG A 366 -24.46 20.47 13.63
C ARG A 366 -24.41 20.13 15.12
N PRO A 367 -24.41 21.11 16.03
CA PRO A 367 -24.50 20.83 17.47
C PRO A 367 -25.72 19.99 17.78
N THR A 368 -25.60 19.09 18.76
CA THR A 368 -26.75 18.40 19.34
C THR A 368 -27.10 19.00 20.70
N ASP A 369 -28.14 18.48 21.35
CA ASP A 369 -28.50 18.86 22.72
C ASP A 369 -27.49 18.34 23.77
N GLU A 370 -26.62 17.41 23.37
CA GLU A 370 -25.55 16.87 24.21
C GLU A 370 -24.31 17.79 24.14
N LYS A 371 -23.74 18.12 25.30
CA LYS A 371 -22.53 18.94 25.39
C LYS A 371 -21.38 18.31 24.60
N ASN A 372 -20.64 19.14 23.85
CA ASN A 372 -19.47 18.72 23.07
C ASN A 372 -19.79 17.67 21.97
N THR A 373 -21.05 17.54 21.58
CA THR A 373 -21.49 16.52 20.62
C THR A 373 -22.05 17.17 19.35
N PHE A 374 -21.65 16.64 18.20
CA PHE A 374 -22.02 17.17 16.90
C PHE A 374 -22.49 16.05 15.96
N ALA A 375 -23.65 16.22 15.35
CA ALA A 375 -24.14 15.34 14.30
C ALA A 375 -23.52 15.73 12.95
N LEU A 376 -23.10 14.73 12.17
CA LEU A 376 -22.52 14.93 10.84
C LEU A 376 -23.59 14.75 9.75
N TYR A 377 -23.59 15.64 8.76
CA TYR A 377 -24.56 15.61 7.65
C TYR A 377 -23.88 15.69 6.29
N LEU A 378 -24.27 14.80 5.38
CA LEU A 378 -24.00 14.93 3.95
C LEU A 378 -25.25 15.50 3.27
N GLY A 379 -25.21 16.78 2.91
CA GLY A 379 -26.42 17.50 2.50
C GLY A 379 -27.47 17.51 3.62
N GLN A 380 -28.58 16.80 3.42
CA GLN A 380 -29.64 16.62 4.44
C GLN A 380 -29.59 15.24 5.11
N HIS A 381 -28.75 14.32 4.63
CA HIS A 381 -28.65 12.98 5.18
C HIS A 381 -27.73 12.96 6.41
N ARG A 382 -28.21 12.47 7.54
CA ARG A 382 -27.42 12.31 8.76
C ARG A 382 -26.53 11.08 8.63
N LEU A 383 -25.22 11.27 8.80
CA LEU A 383 -24.25 10.19 8.92
C LEU A 383 -24.14 9.81 10.41
N ALA A 384 -24.47 8.56 10.73
CA ALA A 384 -24.43 8.04 12.09
C ALA A 384 -23.41 6.90 12.19
N PHE A 385 -22.53 6.99 13.18
CA PHE A 385 -21.44 6.03 13.37
C PHE A 385 -21.74 5.08 14.54
N PRO A 386 -21.32 3.80 14.47
CA PRO A 386 -21.30 2.95 15.65
C PRO A 386 -20.47 3.57 16.78
N ALA A 387 -20.85 3.34 18.04
CA ALA A 387 -20.10 3.88 19.19
C ALA A 387 -18.64 3.40 19.24
N ASP A 388 -18.39 2.22 18.67
CA ASP A 388 -17.08 1.59 18.55
C ASP A 388 -16.37 1.89 17.22
N PHE A 389 -16.88 2.79 16.39
CA PHE A 389 -16.27 3.20 15.12
C PHE A 389 -14.79 3.56 15.26
N ALA A 390 -14.49 4.42 16.24
CA ALA A 390 -13.14 4.90 16.55
C ALA A 390 -12.43 4.08 17.64
N ALA A 391 -13.06 3.05 18.20
CA ALA A 391 -12.48 2.28 19.29
C ALA A 391 -11.23 1.51 18.83
N ALA A 392 -10.32 1.25 19.76
CA ALA A 392 -9.24 0.30 19.54
C ALA A 392 -9.85 -1.09 19.31
N SER A 393 -9.64 -1.65 18.13
CA SER A 393 -10.08 -3.00 17.75
C SER A 393 -8.94 -3.71 17.03
N ASP A 394 -8.60 -4.90 17.48
CA ASP A 394 -7.63 -5.78 16.85
C ASP A 394 -8.23 -7.20 16.81
N PRO A 395 -8.55 -7.75 15.62
CA PRO A 395 -8.39 -7.16 14.29
C PRO A 395 -9.33 -5.97 14.02
N LEU A 396 -9.00 -5.17 13.00
CA LEU A 396 -9.94 -4.16 12.48
C LEU A 396 -11.20 -4.82 11.90
N ARG A 397 -12.32 -4.11 11.98
CA ARG A 397 -13.62 -4.54 11.44
C ARG A 397 -13.98 -3.68 10.24
N ILE A 398 -14.88 -4.19 9.39
CA ILE A 398 -15.39 -3.45 8.22
C ILE A 398 -16.03 -2.09 8.59
N LYS A 399 -16.47 -1.92 9.84
CA LYS A 399 -17.05 -0.66 10.34
C LYS A 399 -16.06 0.19 11.14
N SER A 400 -14.79 -0.19 11.22
CA SER A 400 -13.76 0.59 11.89
C SER A 400 -13.43 1.84 11.06
N GLY A 401 -13.17 2.95 11.75
CA GLY A 401 -12.76 4.20 11.12
C GLY A 401 -12.17 5.19 12.11
N SER A 402 -11.48 6.21 11.65
CA SER A 402 -10.86 7.25 12.47
C SER A 402 -11.69 8.53 12.39
N LEU A 403 -11.85 9.17 13.55
CA LEU A 403 -12.32 10.55 13.66
C LEU A 403 -11.13 11.39 14.09
N ALA A 404 -10.60 12.16 13.15
CA ALA A 404 -9.44 13.01 13.38
C ALA A 404 -9.78 14.47 13.06
N TYR A 405 -9.11 15.42 13.70
CA TYR A 405 -9.23 16.82 13.31
C TYR A 405 -7.89 17.54 13.33
N SER A 406 -7.74 18.53 12.46
CA SER A 406 -6.62 19.48 12.48
C SER A 406 -7.11 20.89 12.77
N LEU A 407 -6.23 21.74 13.29
CA LEU A 407 -6.52 23.13 13.61
C LEU A 407 -5.66 24.06 12.75
N THR A 408 -6.25 25.12 12.20
CA THR A 408 -5.46 26.14 11.46
C THR A 408 -4.49 26.93 12.33
N ALA A 409 -4.54 26.75 13.65
CA ALA A 409 -3.60 27.33 14.59
C ALA A 409 -2.30 26.51 14.73
N ASP A 410 -2.32 25.24 14.29
CA ASP A 410 -1.16 24.37 14.29
C ASP A 410 -0.16 24.82 13.21
N PRO A 411 1.14 24.58 13.40
CA PRO A 411 2.13 24.80 12.35
C PRO A 411 1.74 24.03 11.08
N GLU A 412 1.77 24.72 9.94
CA GLU A 412 1.65 24.04 8.65
C GLU A 412 2.84 23.08 8.45
N ASP A 413 2.56 21.93 7.87
CA ASP A 413 3.57 20.98 7.40
C ASP A 413 3.62 21.01 5.85
N GLN A 414 4.53 20.25 5.26
CA GLN A 414 4.78 20.22 3.81
C GLN A 414 3.52 19.86 3.00
N ASP A 415 2.65 19.02 3.56
CA ASP A 415 1.40 18.62 2.96
C ASP A 415 0.34 18.24 4.01
N LEU A 416 -0.83 17.82 3.53
CA LEU A 416 -1.97 17.47 4.37
C LEU A 416 -1.69 16.28 5.30
N ALA A 417 -0.95 15.26 4.84
CA ALA A 417 -0.61 14.12 5.68
C ALA A 417 0.45 14.47 6.72
N GLY A 418 1.31 15.46 6.45
CA GLY A 418 2.26 15.99 7.42
C GLY A 418 1.60 16.73 8.59
N GLN A 419 0.37 17.22 8.44
CA GLN A 419 -0.30 18.02 9.48
C GLN A 419 -0.40 17.28 10.82
N HIS A 420 -0.49 18.07 11.89
CA HIS A 420 -0.84 17.55 13.19
C HIS A 420 -2.32 17.19 13.25
N PHE A 421 -2.61 15.96 13.71
CA PHE A 421 -3.96 15.46 13.88
C PHE A 421 -4.23 15.13 15.34
N TYR A 422 -5.41 15.51 15.79
CA TYR A 422 -5.98 15.09 17.06
C TYR A 422 -7.06 14.05 16.80
N TYR A 423 -7.10 12.99 17.62
CA TYR A 423 -8.07 11.90 17.46
C TYR A 423 -9.19 12.03 18.48
N THR A 424 -10.41 11.75 18.04
CA THR A 424 -11.62 11.74 18.87
C THR A 424 -12.45 10.48 18.61
N HIS A 425 -13.65 10.41 19.18
CA HIS A 425 -14.50 9.23 19.15
C HIS A 425 -15.95 9.54 18.81
N ALA A 426 -16.67 8.49 18.42
CA ALA A 426 -18.11 8.54 18.21
C ALA A 426 -18.84 8.38 19.55
N THR A 427 -19.94 9.10 19.75
CA THR A 427 -20.81 8.93 20.91
C THR A 427 -21.72 7.71 20.73
N LYS A 428 -22.39 7.27 21.82
CA LYS A 428 -23.39 6.20 21.77
C LYS A 428 -24.58 6.50 20.84
N SER A 429 -24.90 7.78 20.67
CA SER A 429 -25.96 8.28 19.77
C SER A 429 -25.50 8.39 18.30
N GLY A 430 -24.26 7.98 18.01
CA GLY A 430 -23.66 7.99 16.67
C GLY A 430 -23.26 9.37 16.17
N ASN A 431 -22.96 10.27 17.09
CA ASN A 431 -22.46 11.62 16.79
C ASN A 431 -20.94 11.69 17.00
N VAL A 432 -20.31 12.80 16.59
CA VAL A 432 -18.89 13.07 16.84
C VAL A 432 -18.75 13.82 18.15
N TYR A 433 -17.87 13.34 19.04
CA TYR A 433 -17.49 14.08 20.23
C TYR A 433 -16.33 15.05 19.91
N LEU A 434 -16.41 16.29 20.36
CA LEU A 434 -15.36 17.31 20.23
C LEU A 434 -15.26 18.08 21.55
N ASP A 435 -14.22 17.83 22.35
CA ASP A 435 -14.01 18.58 23.59
C ASP A 435 -13.58 20.03 23.28
N LEU A 436 -14.57 20.92 23.20
CA LEU A 436 -14.36 22.32 22.87
C LEU A 436 -13.47 23.05 23.86
N THR A 437 -13.33 22.55 25.10
CA THR A 437 -12.44 23.16 26.10
C THR A 437 -10.99 22.83 25.75
N GLU A 438 -10.70 21.56 25.51
CA GLU A 438 -9.36 21.12 25.12
C GLU A 438 -8.97 21.66 23.74
N ILE A 439 -9.89 21.69 22.77
CA ILE A 439 -9.63 22.24 21.43
C ILE A 439 -9.23 23.73 21.49
N LYS A 440 -9.87 24.53 22.35
CA LYS A 440 -9.48 25.94 22.53
C LYS A 440 -8.11 26.09 23.17
N LYS A 441 -7.74 25.17 24.06
CA LYS A 441 -6.42 25.13 24.69
C LYS A 441 -5.34 24.71 23.67
N GLN A 442 -5.61 23.71 22.83
CA GLN A 442 -4.76 23.31 21.72
C GLN A 442 -4.53 24.46 20.73
N ALA A 443 -5.59 25.22 20.41
CA ALA A 443 -5.49 26.44 19.59
C ALA A 443 -4.72 27.60 20.28
N ALA A 444 -4.28 27.43 21.54
CA ALA A 444 -3.57 28.44 22.33
C ALA A 444 -4.27 29.80 22.39
N GLY A 445 -5.62 29.81 22.40
CA GLY A 445 -6.43 31.03 22.41
C GLY A 445 -6.40 31.85 21.10
N LYS A 446 -5.78 31.34 20.04
CA LYS A 446 -5.86 31.93 18.70
C LYS A 446 -7.22 31.62 18.08
N LYS A 447 -7.74 32.56 17.29
CA LYS A 447 -8.85 32.24 16.37
C LYS A 447 -8.39 31.11 15.46
N SER A 448 -9.14 30.02 15.45
CA SER A 448 -8.78 28.81 14.72
C SER A 448 -9.99 28.25 14.01
N ARG A 449 -9.76 27.40 13.02
CA ARG A 449 -10.79 26.60 12.37
C ARG A 449 -10.42 25.14 12.53
N LEU A 450 -11.37 24.36 13.00
CA LEU A 450 -11.28 22.92 13.06
C LEU A 450 -11.70 22.34 11.71
N THR A 451 -10.90 21.42 11.18
CA THR A 451 -11.28 20.55 10.07
C THR A 451 -11.36 19.12 10.59
N LEU A 452 -12.56 18.55 10.64
CA LEU A 452 -12.82 17.16 10.97
C LEU A 452 -12.64 16.30 9.72
N TYR A 453 -12.00 15.15 9.90
CA TYR A 453 -11.82 14.09 8.92
C TYR A 453 -12.47 12.82 9.48
N VAL A 454 -13.38 12.23 8.70
CA VAL A 454 -13.99 10.94 8.99
C VAL A 454 -13.52 9.96 7.94
N MET A 455 -12.64 9.05 8.35
CA MET A 455 -11.97 8.09 7.48
C MET A 455 -12.42 6.69 7.90
N ALA A 456 -12.98 5.91 6.98
CA ALA A 456 -13.56 4.61 7.31
C ALA A 456 -13.04 3.51 6.39
N ALA A 457 -13.03 2.29 6.90
CA ALA A 457 -12.83 1.11 6.08
C ALA A 457 -13.93 1.03 5.01
N LEU A 458 -13.52 0.79 3.76
CA LEU A 458 -14.38 0.54 2.60
C LEU A 458 -15.40 1.65 2.26
N ASP A 459 -15.21 2.87 2.74
CA ASP A 459 -16.06 4.03 2.43
C ASP A 459 -15.22 5.24 2.00
N LYS A 460 -15.89 6.28 1.50
CA LYS A 460 -15.30 7.58 1.16
C LYS A 460 -14.97 8.36 2.44
N THR A 461 -13.94 9.20 2.37
CA THR A 461 -13.62 10.14 3.46
C THR A 461 -14.57 11.33 3.43
N TYR A 462 -15.07 11.72 4.60
CA TYR A 462 -15.85 12.95 4.79
C TYR A 462 -15.02 14.01 5.51
N ILE A 463 -15.18 15.27 5.11
CA ILE A 463 -14.58 16.42 5.79
C ILE A 463 -15.66 17.41 6.24
N ALA A 464 -15.51 17.99 7.42
CA ALA A 464 -16.40 19.05 7.90
C ALA A 464 -15.62 20.10 8.67
N GLU A 465 -16.00 21.36 8.52
CA GLU A 465 -15.26 22.48 9.11
C GLU A 465 -16.12 23.23 10.11
N MET A 466 -15.49 23.73 11.18
CA MET A 466 -16.17 24.51 12.21
C MET A 466 -15.22 25.59 12.77
N PRO A 467 -15.68 26.85 12.93
CA PRO A 467 -14.88 27.88 13.58
C PRO A 467 -14.72 27.58 15.08
N ILE A 468 -13.52 27.81 15.60
CA ILE A 468 -13.20 27.79 17.02
C ILE A 468 -13.05 29.25 17.48
N VAL A 469 -14.05 29.71 18.25
CA VAL A 469 -14.16 31.10 18.75
C VAL A 469 -13.58 31.24 20.14
#